data_AF-A0A239C6J1-F1
#
_entry.id   AF-A0A239C6J1-F1
#
_cell.length_a   1.000
_cell.length_b   1.000
_cell.length_c   1.000
_cell.angle_alpha   90.00
_cell.angle_beta   90.00
_cell.angle_gamma   90.00
#
_symmetry.space_group_name_H-M   'P 1'
#
loop_
_entity.id
_entity.type
_entity.pdbx_description
1 polymer ?
#
loop_
_entity_poly.entity_id
_entity_poly.type
_entity_poly.pdbx_seq_one_letter_code
_entity_poly.pdbx_strand_id
1 'polypeptide(L)' 'MAKTYKVLERSYINGRLYEPGETLELEIDRPGSNLELVKATKADKAKVGDESTDKPADNLPDA' A
#
# COMPACT_ATOMS: atom_id res chain seq x y z
N MET A 1 -0.91 11.54 17.30
CA MET A 1 -2.22 11.59 16.62
C MET A 1 -2.04 10.90 15.29
N ALA A 2 -2.64 9.72 15.13
CA ALA A 2 -2.65 8.99 13.88
C ALA A 2 -3.38 9.79 12.81
N LYS A 3 -2.75 9.87 11.64
CA LYS A 3 -3.29 10.48 10.45
C LYS A 3 -3.29 9.43 9.34
N THR A 4 -4.29 9.48 8.48
CA THR A 4 -4.39 8.58 7.33
C THR A 4 -3.54 9.13 6.18
N TYR A 5 -2.66 8.30 5.66
CA TYR A 5 -1.82 8.61 4.51
C TYR A 5 -2.10 7.63 3.39
N LYS A 6 -2.00 8.11 2.15
CA LYS A 6 -2.02 7.30 0.94
C LYS A 6 -0.60 7.13 0.44
N VAL A 7 -0.25 5.89 0.12
CA VAL A 7 1.04 5.55 -0.47
C VAL A 7 1.03 5.97 -1.92
N LEU A 8 2.01 6.79 -2.32
CA LEU A 8 2.17 7.22 -3.71
C LEU A 8 3.07 6.27 -4.50
N GLU A 9 3.99 5.60 -3.81
CA GLU A 9 4.97 4.69 -4.39
C GLU A 9 5.26 3.53 -3.43
N ARG A 10 5.60 2.34 -3.98
CA ARG A 10 5.81 1.12 -3.21
C ARG A 10 6.80 1.34 -2.07
N SER A 11 6.32 1.24 -0.83
CA SER A 11 7.07 1.64 0.36
C SER A 11 6.97 0.59 1.45
N TYR A 12 8.08 0.31 2.12
CA TYR A 12 8.11 -0.59 3.26
C TYR A 12 7.94 0.21 4.55
N ILE A 13 6.78 0.06 5.20
CA ILE A 13 6.35 0.87 6.34
C ILE A 13 5.93 -0.08 7.47
N ASN A 14 6.46 0.12 8.68
CA ASN A 14 6.15 -0.70 9.86
C ASN A 14 6.30 -2.21 9.63
N GLY A 15 7.26 -2.64 8.81
CA GLY A 15 7.48 -4.07 8.55
C GLY A 15 6.55 -4.66 7.47
N ARG A 16 5.73 -3.84 6.80
CA ARG A 16 4.86 -4.26 5.70
C ARG A 16 5.17 -3.47 4.43
N LEU A 17 5.13 -4.16 3.30
CA LEU A 17 5.22 -3.53 2.00
C LEU A 17 3.83 -3.02 1.63
N TYR A 18 3.73 -1.75 1.28
CA TYR A 18 2.52 -1.13 0.79
C TYR A 18 2.70 -0.72 -0.67
N GLU A 19 1.68 -0.95 -1.47
CA GLU A 19 1.65 -0.62 -2.89
C GLU A 19 1.13 0.81 -3.13
N PRO A 20 1.49 1.45 -4.27
CA PRO A 20 0.97 2.76 -4.62
C PRO A 20 -0.57 2.73 -4.74
N GLY A 21 -1.23 3.61 -4.02
CA GLY A 21 -2.69 3.68 -3.94
C GLY A 21 -3.28 3.18 -2.62
N GLU A 22 -2.51 2.41 -1.83
CA GLU A 22 -2.96 1.94 -0.53
C GLU A 22 -3.05 3.06 0.49
N THR A 23 -3.93 2.89 1.48
CA THR A 23 -4.10 3.84 2.59
C THR A 23 -3.72 3.18 3.91
N LEU A 24 -3.00 3.93 4.75
CA LEU A 24 -2.56 3.47 6.06
C LEU A 24 -2.60 4.60 7.08
N GLU A 25 -2.82 4.25 8.35
CA GLU A 25 -2.74 5.20 9.45
C GLU A 25 -1.35 5.19 10.06
N LEU A 26 -0.74 6.39 10.15
CA LEU A 26 0.58 6.58 10.73
C LEU A 26 0.57 7.73 11.72
N GLU A 27 1.35 7.58 12.79
CA GLU A 27 1.62 8.62 13.77
C GLU A 27 2.98 9.26 13.49
N ILE A 28 3.06 10.07 12.43
CA ILE A 28 4.30 10.73 12.03
C ILE A 28 4.14 12.25 11.98
N ASP A 29 5.19 12.96 12.39
CA ASP A 29 5.23 14.43 12.35
C ASP A 29 5.40 14.98 10.92
N ARG A 30 6.16 14.27 10.08
CA ARG A 30 6.40 14.64 8.67
C ARG A 30 6.22 13.43 7.75
N PRO A 31 5.23 13.43 6.83
CA PRO A 31 5.21 12.47 5.74
C PRO A 31 6.41 12.71 4.82
N GLY A 32 7.04 11.64 4.35
CA GLY A 32 7.98 11.72 3.23
C GLY A 32 7.25 11.97 1.92
N SER A 33 8.00 12.19 0.82
CA SER A 33 7.42 12.38 -0.52
C SER A 33 6.58 11.20 -1.02
N ASN A 34 6.74 10.03 -0.39
CA ASN A 34 6.07 8.79 -0.77
C ASN A 34 4.68 8.65 -0.16
N LEU A 35 4.28 9.60 0.70
CA LEU A 35 3.05 9.55 1.48
C LEU A 35 2.27 10.85 1.32
N GLU A 36 1.01 10.73 0.92
CA GLU A 36 0.08 11.85 0.82
C GLU A 36 -0.89 11.83 2.00
N LEU A 37 -1.01 12.94 2.73
CA LEU A 37 -1.97 13.04 3.83
C LEU A 37 -3.40 13.04 3.28
N VAL A 38 -4.14 11.95 3.50
CA VAL A 38 -5.55 11.86 3.13
C VAL A 38 -6.36 12.50 4.24
N LYS A 39 -6.76 13.75 4.04
CA LYS A 39 -7.82 14.35 4.86
C LYS A 39 -9.08 13.54 4.58
N ALA A 40 -9.68 12.94 5.62
CA ALA A 40 -10.82 12.03 5.51
C ALA A 40 -12.09 12.72 4.94
N THR A 41 -12.09 13.05 3.66
CA THR A 41 -13.28 13.35 2.89
C THR A 41 -13.66 12.07 2.17
N LYS A 42 -14.49 11.26 2.84
CA LYS A 42 -15.29 10.15 2.31
C LYS A 42 -15.02 9.82 0.84
N ALA A 43 -13.95 9.10 0.54
CA ALA A 43 -13.74 8.58 -0.79
C ALA A 43 -12.96 7.28 -0.65
N ASP A 44 -13.68 6.22 -0.96
CA ASP A 44 -13.18 4.92 -1.35
C ASP A 44 -12.30 4.22 -0.31
N LYS A 45 -13.03 3.46 0.50
CA LYS A 45 -12.69 2.13 0.99
C LYS A 45 -11.98 1.31 -0.11
N ALA A 46 -10.73 1.65 -0.41
CA ALA A 46 -9.85 0.84 -1.23
C ALA A 46 -9.66 -0.45 -0.46
N LYS A 47 -10.24 -1.51 -1.03
CA LYS A 47 -10.18 -2.89 -0.58
C LYS A 47 -8.76 -3.22 -0.12
N VAL A 48 -8.57 -3.29 1.19
CA VAL A 48 -7.37 -3.90 1.76
C VAL A 48 -7.49 -5.40 1.50
N GLY A 49 -6.54 -5.90 0.70
CA GLY A 49 -6.21 -7.32 0.58
C GLY A 49 -6.97 -8.03 -0.53
N ASP A 50 -6.37 -8.12 -1.71
CA ASP A 50 -5.95 -9.42 -2.25
C ASP A 50 -4.92 -9.18 -3.38
N GLU A 51 -4.16 -10.20 -3.73
CA GLU A 51 -3.17 -10.23 -4.81
C GLU A 51 -1.76 -9.72 -4.47
N SER A 52 -1.07 -10.50 -3.65
CA SER A 52 0.35 -10.77 -3.88
C SER A 52 0.70 -12.19 -3.45
N THR A 53 0.31 -13.14 -4.29
CA THR A 53 1.20 -14.21 -4.75
C THR A 53 0.73 -14.67 -6.14
N ASP A 54 0.85 -13.79 -7.15
CA ASP A 54 1.09 -14.27 -8.51
C ASP A 54 2.55 -14.74 -8.54
N LYS A 55 2.75 -16.05 -8.37
CA LYS A 55 3.93 -16.72 -8.91
C LYS A 55 3.53 -17.24 -10.29
N PRO A 56 3.92 -16.60 -11.40
CA PRO A 56 3.90 -17.28 -12.69
C PRO A 56 5.28 -17.92 -12.85
N ALA A 57 5.44 -19.13 -12.32
CA ALA A 57 6.60 -19.95 -12.64
C ALA A 57 6.21 -21.42 -12.48
N ASP A 58 5.65 -22.00 -13.53
CA ASP A 58 6.40 -23.02 -14.28
C ASP A 58 5.62 -23.39 -15.55
N ASN A 59 5.98 -22.76 -16.67
CA ASN A 59 5.71 -23.34 -17.98
C ASN A 59 6.75 -24.45 -18.19
N LEU A 60 6.36 -25.71 -17.96
CA LEU A 60 7.06 -26.85 -18.53
C LEU A 60 6.06 -27.67 -19.35
N PRO A 61 6.00 -27.52 -20.68
CA PRO A 61 5.56 -28.61 -21.53
C PRO A 61 6.78 -29.51 -21.78
N ASP A 62 6.92 -30.57 -21.01
CA ASP A 62 7.82 -31.67 -21.36
C ASP A 62 7.18 -33.01 -21.01
N ALA A 63 6.79 -33.72 -22.08
CA ALA A 63 6.57 -35.17 -22.25
C ALA A 63 5.30 -35.49 -23.05
#